data_AF-A0A0P7HZD6-F1
#
_entry.id   AF-A0A0P7HZD6-F1
#
_cell.length_a   1.000
_cell.length_b   1.000
_cell.length_c   1.000
_cell.angle_alpha   90.00
_cell.angle_beta   90.00
_cell.angle_gamma   90.00
#
_symmetry.space_group_name_H-M   'P 1'
#
loop_
_entity.id
_entity.type
_entity.pdbx_description
1 polymer ?
#
loop_
_entity_poly.entity_id
_entity_poly.type
_entity_poly.pdbx_seq_one_letter_code
_entity_poly.pdbx_strand_id
1 'polypeptide(L)'
;MINAAEAAGDRLGDAAEAPVSLGTAWAETEWEPQEGIGPLGIRVAVVAVDGQETAYVLADGNNMEPWLRDRAVDELLETVDAAEVMTTDTHIVNTVEADNQIGAEIDHSEFIDTVADLVEQARADLEPVEAGMATERAAVTVFGNDRTETLASHANAVVSLGGAYALAVSLAVIAISVLLFFVT
;
A
#
# COMPACT_ATOMS: atom_id res chain seq x y z
N MET A 1 -18.87 5.43 8.87
CA MET A 1 -18.31 4.15 8.39
C MET A 1 -19.10 2.96 8.92
N ILE A 2 -19.28 2.78 10.24
CA ILE A 2 -20.00 1.61 10.80
C ILE A 2 -21.41 1.44 10.19
N ASN A 3 -22.23 2.49 10.16
CA ASN A 3 -23.58 2.41 9.59
C ASN A 3 -23.61 2.11 8.07
N ALA A 4 -22.53 2.42 7.34
CA ALA A 4 -22.45 2.15 5.91
C ALA A 4 -22.08 0.67 5.65
N ALA A 5 -21.17 0.13 6.47
CA ALA A 5 -20.83 -1.29 6.44
C ALA A 5 -22.02 -2.17 6.86
N GLU A 6 -22.75 -1.75 7.89
CA GLU A 6 -24.00 -2.40 8.33
C GLU A 6 -25.04 -2.41 7.19
N ALA A 7 -25.33 -1.24 6.61
CA ALA A 7 -26.29 -1.15 5.50
C ALA A 7 -25.86 -1.94 4.25
N ALA A 8 -24.55 -2.06 3.99
CA ALA A 8 -24.04 -2.92 2.92
C ALA A 8 -24.24 -4.41 3.26
N GLY A 9 -23.94 -4.80 4.51
CA GLY A 9 -24.16 -6.16 4.99
C GLY A 9 -25.61 -6.59 4.90
N ASP A 10 -26.55 -5.74 5.32
CA ASP A 10 -28.00 -6.03 5.21
C ASP A 10 -28.42 -6.26 3.75
N ARG A 11 -27.97 -5.39 2.83
CA ARG A 11 -28.28 -5.52 1.39
C ARG A 11 -27.67 -6.78 0.78
N LEU A 12 -26.46 -7.15 1.18
CA LEU A 12 -25.80 -8.36 0.71
C LEU A 12 -26.50 -9.62 1.24
N GLY A 13 -27.01 -9.60 2.48
CA GLY A 13 -27.78 -10.69 3.06
C GLY A 13 -29.11 -10.98 2.35
N ASP A 14 -29.70 -9.96 1.71
CA ASP A 14 -30.94 -10.08 0.93
C ASP A 14 -30.68 -10.25 -0.58
N ALA A 15 -29.42 -10.25 -1.03
CA ALA A 15 -29.07 -10.32 -2.45
C ALA A 15 -29.31 -11.72 -3.03
N ALA A 16 -29.60 -11.80 -4.32
CA ALA A 16 -29.71 -13.07 -5.02
C ALA A 16 -28.32 -13.73 -5.13
N GLU A 17 -28.24 -15.00 -4.78
CA GLU A 17 -27.01 -15.80 -4.90
C GLU A 17 -26.94 -16.48 -6.27
N ALA A 18 -25.73 -16.56 -6.82
CA ALA A 18 -25.44 -17.28 -8.06
C ALA A 18 -24.12 -18.06 -7.91
N PRO A 19 -23.90 -19.12 -8.72
CA PRO A 19 -22.62 -19.84 -8.73
C PRO A 19 -21.46 -18.89 -8.99
N VAL A 20 -20.36 -19.09 -8.26
CA VAL A 20 -19.13 -18.31 -8.40
C VAL A 20 -18.09 -19.14 -9.14
N SER A 21 -17.41 -18.50 -10.09
CA SER A 21 -16.16 -19.01 -10.65
C SER A 21 -15.01 -18.07 -10.28
N LEU A 22 -13.83 -18.65 -10.11
CA LEU A 22 -12.60 -17.94 -9.80
C LEU A 22 -11.50 -18.44 -10.74
N GLY A 23 -10.72 -17.51 -11.26
CA GLY A 23 -9.46 -17.82 -11.94
C GLY A 23 -8.37 -16.90 -11.41
N THR A 24 -7.14 -17.39 -11.41
CA THR A 24 -6.02 -16.69 -10.76
C THR A 24 -4.78 -16.65 -11.64
N ALA A 25 -3.99 -15.60 -11.48
CA ALA A 25 -2.69 -15.48 -12.14
C ALA A 25 -1.69 -14.77 -11.23
N TRP A 26 -0.41 -15.01 -11.48
CA TRP A 26 0.67 -14.41 -10.71
C TRP A 26 1.93 -14.24 -11.55
N ALA A 27 2.63 -13.13 -11.34
CA ALA A 27 4.00 -12.93 -11.79
C ALA A 27 4.87 -12.45 -10.62
N GLU A 28 6.07 -13.00 -10.49
CA GLU A 28 7.12 -12.47 -9.60
C GLU A 28 7.58 -11.08 -10.05
N THR A 29 7.43 -10.76 -11.34
CA THR A 29 7.94 -9.57 -12.04
C THR A 29 9.47 -9.50 -12.08
N GLU A 30 10.01 -8.77 -13.05
CA GLU A 30 11.46 -8.53 -13.13
C GLU A 30 11.91 -7.32 -12.29
N TRP A 31 10.95 -6.54 -11.76
CA TRP A 31 11.20 -5.35 -10.96
C TRP A 31 11.69 -5.70 -9.56
N GLU A 32 12.67 -4.95 -9.09
CA GLU A 32 13.23 -5.06 -7.76
C GLU A 32 12.53 -4.10 -6.76
N PRO A 33 12.68 -4.31 -5.44
CA PRO A 33 12.10 -3.43 -4.43
C PRO A 33 12.46 -1.96 -4.59
N GLN A 34 13.62 -1.64 -5.14
CA GLN A 34 14.08 -0.27 -5.43
C GLN A 34 13.22 0.43 -6.49
N GLU A 35 12.56 -0.33 -7.35
CA GLU A 35 11.69 0.17 -8.42
C GLU A 35 10.22 0.29 -7.97
N GLY A 36 9.90 -0.25 -6.78
CA GLY A 36 8.60 -0.09 -6.12
C GLY A 36 7.77 -1.38 -6.01
N ILE A 37 8.28 -2.52 -6.49
CA ILE A 37 7.62 -3.83 -6.41
C ILE A 37 8.45 -4.80 -5.56
N GLY A 38 7.80 -5.42 -4.59
CA GLY A 38 8.36 -6.44 -3.72
C GLY A 38 8.33 -7.84 -4.33
N PRO A 39 8.97 -8.81 -3.65
CA PRO A 39 9.21 -10.16 -4.18
C PRO A 39 7.93 -11.00 -4.33
N LEU A 40 6.77 -10.55 -3.81
CA LEU A 40 5.50 -11.24 -4.06
C LEU A 40 4.90 -10.86 -5.42
N GLY A 41 5.47 -9.86 -6.11
CA GLY A 41 5.12 -9.44 -7.45
C GLY A 41 3.66 -8.98 -7.58
N ILE A 42 3.01 -9.36 -8.68
CA ILE A 42 1.61 -9.00 -8.97
C ILE A 42 0.75 -10.26 -8.98
N ARG A 43 -0.36 -10.22 -8.24
CA ARG A 43 -1.36 -11.28 -8.15
C ARG A 43 -2.69 -10.78 -8.69
N VAL A 44 -3.36 -11.62 -9.46
CA VAL A 44 -4.66 -11.31 -10.02
C VAL A 44 -5.65 -12.42 -9.68
N ALA A 45 -6.86 -12.01 -9.32
CA ALA A 45 -8.02 -12.88 -9.19
C ALA A 45 -9.15 -12.31 -10.04
N VAL A 46 -9.73 -13.11 -10.92
CA VAL A 46 -10.95 -12.76 -11.64
C VAL A 46 -12.09 -13.58 -11.08
N VAL A 47 -13.11 -12.90 -10.57
CA VAL A 47 -14.32 -13.48 -10.01
C VAL A 47 -15.44 -13.31 -11.02
N ALA A 48 -16.10 -14.41 -11.40
CA ALA A 48 -17.25 -14.39 -12.29
C ALA A 48 -18.51 -14.85 -11.55
N VAL A 49 -19.55 -14.02 -11.54
CA VAL A 49 -20.85 -14.30 -10.90
C VAL A 49 -21.95 -13.76 -11.80
N ASP A 50 -22.94 -14.61 -12.13
CA ASP A 50 -24.10 -14.24 -12.97
C ASP A 50 -23.72 -13.52 -14.29
N GLY A 51 -22.60 -13.93 -14.90
CA GLY A 51 -22.11 -13.36 -16.16
C GLY A 51 -21.38 -12.02 -16.03
N GLN A 52 -21.19 -11.49 -14.81
CA GLN A 52 -20.33 -10.35 -14.54
C GLN A 52 -18.93 -10.83 -14.14
N GLU A 53 -17.89 -10.31 -14.79
CA GLU A 53 -16.49 -10.54 -14.44
C GLU A 53 -15.91 -9.35 -13.68
N THR A 54 -15.31 -9.61 -12.51
CA THR A 54 -14.63 -8.61 -11.68
C THR A 54 -13.18 -8.99 -11.46
N ALA A 55 -12.25 -8.14 -11.89
CA ALA A 55 -10.81 -8.32 -11.68
C ALA A 55 -10.34 -7.64 -10.39
N TYR A 56 -9.60 -8.38 -9.56
CA TYR A 56 -8.88 -7.87 -8.41
C TYR A 56 -7.38 -8.04 -8.66
N VAL A 57 -6.66 -6.92 -8.70
CA VAL A 57 -5.21 -6.88 -8.90
C VAL A 57 -4.57 -6.44 -7.59
N LEU A 58 -3.60 -7.22 -7.11
CA LEU A 58 -2.84 -6.94 -5.91
C LEU A 58 -1.34 -6.93 -6.25
N ALA A 59 -0.75 -5.74 -6.27
CA ALA A 59 0.68 -5.54 -6.48
C ALA A 59 1.42 -5.41 -5.14
N ASP A 60 2.58 -6.05 -5.01
CA ASP A 60 3.38 -6.03 -3.79
C ASP A 60 4.15 -4.71 -3.60
N GLY A 61 3.43 -3.61 -3.42
CA GLY A 61 4.00 -2.27 -3.19
C GLY A 61 3.51 -1.65 -1.88
N ASN A 62 4.02 -0.46 -1.58
CA ASN A 62 3.60 0.33 -0.40
C ASN A 62 2.54 1.39 -0.71
N ASN A 63 2.38 1.76 -1.99
CA ASN A 63 1.36 2.66 -2.55
C ASN A 63 1.48 2.61 -4.08
N MET A 64 0.59 3.31 -4.78
CA MET A 64 0.65 3.52 -6.22
C MET A 64 0.30 4.97 -6.55
N GLU A 65 0.92 5.51 -7.59
CA GLU A 65 0.48 6.76 -8.22
C GLU A 65 -1.03 6.70 -8.53
N PRO A 66 -1.88 7.58 -7.96
CA PRO A 66 -3.33 7.46 -8.12
C PRO A 66 -3.80 7.47 -9.58
N TRP A 67 -3.15 8.28 -10.42
CA TRP A 67 -3.48 8.35 -11.85
C TRP A 67 -3.04 7.10 -12.63
N LEU A 68 -2.02 6.37 -12.14
CA LEU A 68 -1.61 5.09 -12.73
C LEU A 68 -2.63 4.00 -12.38
N ARG A 69 -3.10 4.00 -11.13
CA ARG A 69 -4.19 3.11 -10.69
C ARG A 69 -5.43 3.32 -11.55
N ASP A 70 -5.86 4.57 -11.71
CA ASP A 70 -7.06 4.90 -12.48
C ASP A 70 -6.90 4.48 -13.95
N ARG A 71 -5.72 4.69 -14.55
CA ARG A 71 -5.43 4.22 -15.91
C ARG A 71 -5.45 2.70 -16.05
N ALA A 72 -4.87 1.98 -15.10
CA ALA A 72 -4.89 0.52 -15.11
C ALA A 72 -6.33 0.00 -15.00
N VAL A 73 -7.15 0.60 -14.13
CA VAL A 73 -8.58 0.26 -14.02
C VAL A 73 -9.30 0.56 -15.34
N ASP A 74 -9.12 1.74 -15.93
CA ASP A 74 -9.77 2.13 -17.19
C ASP A 74 -9.43 1.15 -18.33
N GLU A 75 -8.18 0.71 -18.44
CA GLU A 75 -7.73 -0.28 -19.42
C GLU A 75 -8.39 -1.65 -19.18
N LEU A 76 -8.42 -2.11 -17.93
CA LEU A 76 -9.02 -3.39 -17.58
C LEU A 76 -10.52 -3.43 -17.84
N LEU A 77 -11.22 -2.30 -17.70
CA LEU A 77 -12.65 -2.17 -17.99
C LEU A 77 -13.00 -2.34 -19.47
N GLU A 78 -12.02 -2.34 -20.38
CA GLU A 78 -12.26 -2.73 -21.78
C GLU A 78 -12.49 -4.25 -21.93
N THR A 79 -12.10 -5.03 -20.92
CA THR A 79 -12.02 -6.49 -20.98
C THR A 79 -12.90 -7.19 -19.92
N VAL A 80 -13.05 -6.59 -18.74
CA VAL A 80 -13.91 -7.07 -17.63
C VAL A 80 -14.94 -6.00 -17.23
N ASP A 81 -16.02 -6.40 -16.57
CA ASP A 81 -17.11 -5.48 -16.21
C ASP A 81 -16.77 -4.56 -15.03
N ALA A 82 -15.87 -5.02 -14.16
CA ALA A 82 -15.38 -4.27 -13.01
C ALA A 82 -13.92 -4.62 -12.71
N ALA A 83 -13.16 -3.64 -12.22
CA ALA A 83 -11.76 -3.85 -11.84
C ALA A 83 -11.40 -3.04 -10.58
N GLU A 84 -10.56 -3.62 -9.75
CA GLU A 84 -9.97 -2.98 -8.57
C GLU A 84 -8.47 -3.28 -8.51
N VAL A 85 -7.65 -2.23 -8.51
CA VAL A 85 -6.19 -2.31 -8.44
C VAL A 85 -5.72 -1.80 -7.08
N MET A 86 -4.97 -2.62 -6.36
CA MET A 86 -4.59 -2.43 -4.95
C MET A 86 -3.11 -2.73 -4.72
N THR A 87 -2.57 -2.23 -3.60
CA THR A 87 -1.24 -2.57 -3.09
C THR A 87 -1.32 -3.40 -1.81
N THR A 88 -0.28 -4.20 -1.53
CA THR A 88 -0.24 -5.06 -0.34
C THR A 88 0.11 -4.30 0.95
N ASP A 89 0.83 -3.19 0.82
CA ASP A 89 1.39 -2.39 1.91
C ASP A 89 2.20 -3.23 2.91
N THR A 90 2.95 -4.21 2.40
CA THR A 90 3.85 -5.07 3.20
C THR A 90 5.04 -4.29 3.78
N HIS A 91 5.22 -3.02 3.38
CA HIS A 91 6.33 -2.12 3.72
C HIS A 91 7.73 -2.65 3.36
N ILE A 92 7.84 -3.74 2.61
CA ILE A 92 9.13 -4.31 2.22
C ILE A 92 9.92 -3.34 1.33
N VAL A 93 9.22 -2.63 0.43
CA VAL A 93 9.79 -1.64 -0.48
C VAL A 93 10.18 -0.32 0.23
N ASN A 94 9.63 -0.05 1.41
CA ASN A 94 9.95 1.15 2.19
C ASN A 94 11.25 1.05 2.99
N THR A 95 11.88 -0.12 3.00
CA THR A 95 13.20 -0.29 3.62
C THR A 95 14.29 0.41 2.81
N VAL A 96 14.01 0.73 1.54
CA VAL A 96 14.90 1.44 0.62
C VAL A 96 14.71 2.95 0.76
N GLU A 97 13.51 3.45 0.48
CA GLU A 97 13.11 4.85 0.65
C GLU A 97 11.68 4.94 1.20
N ALA A 98 11.40 5.97 2.00
CA ALA A 98 10.09 6.12 2.63
C ALA A 98 8.96 6.41 1.63
N ASP A 99 9.30 6.90 0.44
CA ASP A 99 8.39 7.23 -0.65
C ASP A 99 8.81 6.43 -1.89
N ASN A 100 8.39 5.17 -1.93
CA ASN A 100 8.74 4.20 -2.97
C ASN A 100 7.46 3.52 -3.47
N GLN A 101 6.66 4.30 -4.19
CA GLN A 101 5.36 3.90 -4.70
C GLN A 101 5.45 3.36 -6.13
N ILE A 102 4.54 2.45 -6.49
CA ILE A 102 4.44 1.93 -7.85
C ILE A 102 4.10 3.10 -8.80
N GLY A 103 4.89 3.21 -9.87
CA GLY A 103 4.78 4.29 -10.86
C GLY A 103 5.80 5.42 -10.69
N ALA A 104 6.64 5.40 -9.65
CA ALA A 104 7.74 6.35 -9.51
C ALA A 104 8.90 6.05 -10.49
N GLU A 105 9.36 4.79 -10.52
CA GLU A 105 10.50 4.36 -11.34
C GLU A 105 10.10 3.42 -12.49
N ILE A 106 9.12 2.53 -12.25
CA ILE A 106 8.64 1.54 -13.23
C ILE A 106 7.98 2.23 -14.43
N ASP A 107 8.25 1.72 -15.64
CA ASP A 107 7.55 2.15 -16.85
C ASP A 107 6.05 1.87 -16.76
N HIS A 108 5.25 2.90 -16.99
CA HIS A 108 3.82 2.86 -16.75
C HIS A 108 3.08 1.95 -17.73
N SER A 109 3.53 1.91 -18.99
CA SER A 109 2.97 0.98 -19.98
C SER A 109 3.31 -0.46 -19.63
N GLU A 110 4.57 -0.73 -19.28
CA GLU A 110 5.01 -2.07 -18.91
C GLU A 110 4.24 -2.63 -17.71
N PHE A 111 3.97 -1.78 -16.71
CA PHE A 111 3.12 -2.15 -15.58
C PHE A 111 1.69 -2.51 -16.01
N ILE A 112 1.05 -1.65 -16.81
CA ILE A 112 -0.33 -1.86 -17.28
C ILE A 112 -0.41 -3.13 -18.15
N ASP A 113 0.53 -3.31 -19.08
CA ASP A 113 0.59 -4.48 -19.97
C ASP A 113 0.74 -5.77 -19.15
N THR A 114 1.63 -5.78 -18.16
CA THR A 114 1.82 -6.92 -17.25
C THR A 114 0.54 -7.25 -16.48
N VAL A 115 -0.17 -6.23 -15.99
CA VAL A 115 -1.44 -6.40 -15.28
C VAL A 115 -2.53 -6.95 -16.21
N ALA A 116 -2.65 -6.39 -17.42
CA ALA A 116 -3.62 -6.85 -18.42
C ALA A 116 -3.38 -8.31 -18.83
N ASP A 117 -2.12 -8.68 -19.07
CA ASP A 117 -1.73 -10.05 -19.39
C ASP A 117 -2.05 -11.03 -18.26
N LEU A 118 -1.87 -10.63 -17.00
CA LEU A 118 -2.26 -11.45 -15.84
C LEU A 118 -3.78 -11.56 -15.70
N VAL A 119 -4.53 -10.50 -16.00
CA VAL A 119 -5.99 -10.55 -16.03
C VAL A 119 -6.47 -11.54 -17.10
N GLU A 120 -5.94 -11.48 -18.31
CA GLU A 120 -6.30 -12.46 -19.36
C GLU A 120 -5.96 -13.90 -18.97
N GLN A 121 -4.82 -14.13 -18.32
CA GLN A 121 -4.46 -15.45 -17.79
C GLN A 121 -5.45 -15.91 -16.70
N ALA A 122 -5.81 -15.03 -15.77
CA ALA A 122 -6.78 -15.34 -14.72
C ALA A 122 -8.17 -15.61 -15.30
N ARG A 123 -8.58 -14.90 -16.35
CA ARG A 123 -9.85 -15.17 -17.07
C ARG A 123 -9.83 -16.56 -17.73
N ALA A 124 -8.71 -16.92 -18.36
CA ALA A 124 -8.55 -18.24 -18.98
C ALA A 124 -8.55 -19.40 -17.95
N ASP A 125 -8.25 -19.10 -16.67
CA ASP A 125 -8.21 -20.03 -15.54
C ASP A 125 -9.54 -20.10 -14.75
N LEU A 126 -10.64 -19.50 -15.25
CA LEU A 126 -11.92 -19.52 -14.54
C LEU A 126 -12.48 -20.93 -14.37
N GLU A 127 -12.61 -21.36 -13.11
CA GLU A 127 -13.28 -22.61 -12.73
C GLU A 127 -14.37 -22.38 -11.66
N PRO A 128 -15.43 -23.22 -11.59
CA PRO A 128 -16.42 -23.13 -10.53
C PRO A 128 -15.81 -23.40 -9.16
N VAL A 129 -16.09 -22.53 -8.18
CA VAL A 129 -15.56 -22.65 -6.81
C VAL A 129 -16.66 -22.48 -5.75
N GLU A 130 -16.32 -22.81 -4.51
CA GLU A 130 -17.11 -22.47 -3.33
C GLU A 130 -16.31 -21.50 -2.46
N ALA A 131 -16.94 -20.41 -2.02
CA ALA A 131 -16.32 -19.44 -1.12
C ALA A 131 -16.59 -19.81 0.34
N GLY A 132 -15.57 -19.70 1.18
CA GLY A 132 -15.68 -19.92 2.62
C GLY A 132 -14.82 -18.92 3.39
N MET A 133 -15.27 -18.52 4.58
CA MET A 133 -14.52 -17.63 5.47
C MET A 133 -14.23 -18.35 6.79
N ALA A 134 -12.99 -18.26 7.24
CA ALA A 134 -12.57 -18.64 8.58
C ALA A 134 -11.93 -17.42 9.27
N THR A 135 -12.02 -17.37 10.59
CA THR A 135 -11.38 -16.33 11.38
C THR A 135 -10.69 -16.96 12.57
N GLU A 136 -9.44 -16.58 12.78
CA GLU A 136 -8.64 -17.00 13.91
C GLU A 136 -8.08 -15.77 14.63
N ARG A 137 -7.85 -15.90 15.95
CA ARG A 137 -7.19 -14.87 16.73
C ARG A 137 -5.71 -15.20 16.84
N ALA A 138 -4.86 -14.39 16.21
CA ALA A 138 -3.42 -14.47 16.39
C ALA A 138 -2.97 -13.59 17.57
N ALA A 139 -2.13 -14.12 18.44
CA ALA A 139 -1.45 -13.33 19.45
C ALA A 139 -0.25 -12.62 18.82
N VAL A 140 -0.36 -11.30 18.63
CA VAL A 140 0.73 -10.46 18.11
C VAL A 140 1.29 -9.57 19.23
N THR A 141 2.63 -9.47 19.28
CA THR A 141 3.29 -8.52 20.18
C THR A 141 3.39 -7.18 19.47
N VAL A 142 2.52 -6.25 19.84
CA VAL A 142 2.55 -4.87 19.32
C VAL A 142 3.20 -3.93 20.34
N PHE A 143 3.70 -2.79 19.86
CA PHE A 143 4.03 -1.69 20.75
C PHE A 143 2.74 -1.21 21.41
N GLY A 144 2.58 -1.48 22.71
CA GLY A 144 1.42 -1.02 23.48
C GLY A 144 1.30 0.51 23.46
N ASN A 145 0.08 1.02 23.62
CA ASN A 145 -0.25 2.44 23.54
C ASN A 145 0.69 3.35 24.37
N ASP A 146 1.10 2.88 25.56
CA ASP A 146 1.98 3.60 26.47
C ASP A 146 3.35 3.92 25.85
N ARG A 147 3.86 3.07 24.94
CA ARG A 147 5.17 3.29 24.31
C ARG A 147 5.11 4.37 23.22
N THR A 148 4.00 4.47 22.49
CA THR A 148 3.79 5.55 21.51
C THR A 148 3.69 6.90 22.21
N GLU A 149 2.97 6.96 23.34
CA GLU A 149 2.87 8.16 24.18
C GLU A 149 4.22 8.54 24.79
N THR A 150 5.01 7.53 25.21
CA THR A 150 6.38 7.75 25.69
C THR A 150 7.28 8.35 24.60
N LEU A 151 7.23 7.84 23.36
CA LEU A 151 8.00 8.39 22.24
C LEU A 151 7.62 9.84 21.93
N ALA A 152 6.31 10.14 21.91
CA ALA A 152 5.82 11.51 21.69
C ALA A 152 6.26 12.47 22.80
N SER A 153 6.21 12.03 24.07
CA SER A 153 6.64 12.84 25.20
C SER A 153 8.16 13.12 25.19
N HIS A 154 8.98 12.13 24.80
CA HIS A 154 10.41 12.32 24.62
C HIS A 154 10.73 13.30 23.49
N ALA A 155 10.06 13.20 22.34
CA ALA A 155 10.24 14.13 21.24
C ALA A 155 9.89 15.57 21.67
N ASN A 156 8.78 15.75 22.38
CA ASN A 156 8.36 17.06 22.87
C ASN A 156 9.36 17.64 23.91
N ALA A 157 9.89 16.79 24.80
CA ALA A 157 10.92 17.18 25.76
C ALA A 157 12.18 17.68 25.04
N VAL A 158 12.67 16.95 24.02
CA VAL A 158 13.85 17.34 23.23
C VAL A 158 13.61 18.66 22.48
N VAL A 159 12.44 18.83 21.84
CA VAL A 159 12.08 20.08 21.16
C VAL A 159 12.06 21.26 22.14
N SER A 160 11.52 21.08 23.35
CA SER A 160 11.48 22.14 24.36
C SER A 160 12.87 22.56 24.87
N LEU A 161 13.83 21.62 24.96
CA LEU A 161 15.21 21.89 25.35
C LEU A 161 16.02 22.55 24.22
N GLY A 162 15.59 22.37 22.96
CA GLY A 162 16.28 22.87 21.77
C GLY A 162 16.50 24.39 21.78
N GLY A 163 15.52 25.17 22.25
CA GLY A 163 15.65 26.63 22.31
C GLY A 163 16.73 27.12 23.26
N ALA A 164 16.80 26.55 24.47
CA ALA A 164 17.83 26.89 25.45
C ALA A 164 19.22 26.47 24.97
N TYR A 165 19.32 25.29 24.35
CA TYR A 165 20.57 24.80 23.76
C TYR A 165 21.04 25.69 22.60
N ALA A 166 20.15 26.07 21.69
CA ALA A 166 20.46 26.96 20.57
C ALA A 166 21.00 28.31 21.07
N LEU A 167 20.35 28.91 22.07
CA LEU A 167 20.81 30.16 22.69
C LEU A 167 22.21 30.01 23.30
N ALA A 168 22.46 28.93 24.05
CA ALA A 168 23.76 28.67 24.67
C ALA A 168 24.87 28.53 23.62
N VAL A 169 24.60 27.78 22.55
CA VAL A 169 25.54 27.61 21.43
C VAL A 169 25.78 28.95 20.72
N SER A 170 24.73 29.74 20.45
CA SER A 170 24.89 31.06 19.83
C SER A 170 25.74 32.00 20.68
N LEU A 171 25.50 32.06 22.00
CA LEU A 171 26.29 32.88 22.91
C LEU A 171 27.74 32.43 22.98
N ALA A 172 27.99 31.11 23.01
CA ALA A 172 29.35 30.56 22.99
C ALA A 172 30.08 30.93 21.68
N VAL A 173 29.42 30.80 20.53
CA VAL A 173 29.99 31.19 19.23
C VAL A 173 30.29 32.69 19.16
N ILE A 174 29.37 33.55 19.65
CA ILE A 174 29.60 35.00 19.73
C ILE A 174 30.80 35.30 20.64
N ALA A 175 30.87 34.69 21.83
CA ALA A 175 31.96 34.90 22.78
C ALA A 175 33.32 34.49 22.19
N ILE A 176 33.39 33.33 21.53
CA ILE A 176 34.60 32.88 20.83
C ILE A 176 34.97 33.85 19.71
N SER A 177 33.99 34.31 18.92
CA SER A 177 34.22 35.26 17.82
C SER A 177 34.78 36.60 18.32
N VAL A 178 34.22 37.13 19.42
CA VAL A 178 34.71 38.35 20.07
C VAL A 178 36.12 38.15 20.62
N LEU A 179 36.39 37.02 21.27
CA LEU A 179 37.72 36.71 21.81
C LEU A 179 38.76 36.62 20.70
N LEU A 180 38.43 35.95 19.59
CA LEU A 180 39.32 35.87 18.42
C LEU A 180 39.58 37.26 17.85
N PHE A 181 38.54 38.10 17.66
CA PHE A 181 38.71 39.47 17.17
C PHE A 181 39.70 40.34 17.97
N PHE A 182 39.83 40.10 19.28
CA PHE A 182 40.77 40.84 20.12
C PHE A 182 42.17 40.21 20.23
N VAL A 183 42.32 38.93 19.88
CA VAL A 183 43.58 38.17 20.03
C VAL A 183 44.30 37.96 18.70
N THR A 184 43.59 38.05 17.57
CA THR A 184 44.14 38.11 16.20
C THR A 184 43.94 39.48 15.59
#